data_AF-A0A971DYY4-F1
#
_entry.id   AF-A0A971DYY4-F1
#
_cell.length_a   1.000
_cell.length_b   1.000
_cell.length_c   1.000
_cell.angle_alpha   90.00
_cell.angle_beta   90.00
_cell.angle_gamma   90.00
#
_symmetry.space_group_name_H-M   'P 1'
#
loop_
_entity.id
_entity.type
_entity.pdbx_description
1 polymer ?
#
loop_
_entity_poly.entity_id
_entity_poly.type
_entity_poly.pdbx_seq_one_letter_code
_entity_poly.pdbx_strand_id
1 'polypeptide(L)'
;MTIDSTDNDEGNSFEYRLREVSDEEIINILRYREHYQPHAVREAIREAMNRGIISSPEDLNKEEFSAQPLPVKSIFPVGISEKQNVTIFKSLCRIVYIFCAIPIIFSVVKFSQHSYLAAVSYLLLGVYMVFVAYNLERKRNVGYSTALLLSNFPIIGFSIYTLFTMEKIVGIDIFAAVTMMVIFVYTSFYLHKLALYFSKK
;
A
#
# COMPACT_ATOMS: atom_id res chain seq x y z
N MET A 1 13.47 24.99 17.84
CA MET A 1 12.69 25.51 16.71
C MET A 1 11.23 25.40 17.10
N THR A 2 10.71 26.46 17.71
CA THR A 2 9.30 26.60 18.06
C THR A 2 8.54 26.83 16.77
N ILE A 3 7.79 25.82 16.33
CA ILE A 3 6.93 25.94 15.16
C ILE A 3 5.63 26.57 15.65
N ASP A 4 5.45 27.80 15.17
CA ASP A 4 4.31 28.67 15.42
C ASP A 4 3.04 28.07 14.84
N SER A 5 1.95 28.29 15.57
CA SER A 5 0.61 27.83 15.32
C SER A 5 -0.01 28.53 14.12
N THR A 6 -0.14 27.83 12.99
CA THR A 6 -1.24 27.97 12.00
C THR A 6 -0.92 27.08 10.81
N ASP A 7 -1.21 25.78 10.91
CA ASP A 7 -1.34 24.97 9.69
C ASP A 7 -2.78 25.13 9.19
N ASN A 8 -2.97 26.19 8.41
CA ASN A 8 -4.16 26.43 7.59
C ASN A 8 -4.05 25.54 6.36
N ASP A 9 -4.40 24.26 6.50
CA ASP A 9 -4.65 23.36 5.37
C ASP A 9 -6.12 22.95 5.40
N GLU A 10 -6.90 23.59 4.52
CA GLU A 10 -8.26 23.23 4.10
C GLU A 10 -9.22 22.64 5.16
N GLY A 11 -9.75 23.51 6.02
CA GLY A 11 -11.19 23.51 6.30
C GLY A 11 -11.76 22.57 7.38
N ASN A 12 -10.94 21.89 8.20
CA ASN A 12 -11.39 21.36 9.49
C ASN A 12 -10.22 21.25 10.48
N SER A 13 -10.33 21.90 11.65
CA SER A 13 -9.32 21.82 12.71
C SER A 13 -9.09 20.35 13.12
N PHE A 14 -7.87 20.02 13.56
CA PHE A 14 -7.54 18.67 14.07
C PHE A 14 -8.57 18.18 15.12
N GLU A 15 -9.10 19.09 15.92
CA GLU A 15 -10.20 18.87 16.86
C GLU A 15 -11.47 18.31 16.19
N TYR A 16 -11.85 18.85 15.03
CA TYR A 16 -13.02 18.37 14.30
C TYR A 16 -12.80 16.96 13.75
N ARG A 17 -11.60 16.69 13.24
CA ARG A 17 -11.23 15.35 12.76
C ARG A 17 -11.22 14.32 13.89
N LEU A 18 -10.80 14.67 15.10
CA LEU A 18 -10.83 13.77 16.25
C LEU A 18 -12.24 13.35 16.65
N ARG A 19 -13.23 14.22 16.43
CA ARG A 19 -14.64 13.89 16.72
C ARG A 19 -15.19 12.79 15.81
N GLU A 20 -14.66 12.67 14.59
CA GLU A 20 -15.10 11.65 13.62
C GLU A 20 -14.35 10.31 13.75
N VAL A 21 -13.28 10.28 14.55
CA VAL A 21 -12.44 9.11 14.77
C VAL A 21 -13.12 8.14 15.76
N SER A 22 -12.94 6.83 15.56
CA SER A 22 -13.54 5.82 16.45
C SER A 22 -12.82 5.73 17.79
N ASP A 23 -13.48 5.18 18.81
CA ASP A 23 -12.92 5.05 20.15
C ASP A 23 -11.65 4.17 20.16
N GLU A 24 -11.60 3.10 19.36
CA GLU A 24 -10.39 2.28 19.16
C GLU A 24 -9.21 3.09 18.63
N GLU A 25 -9.48 4.05 17.76
CA GLU A 25 -8.46 4.85 17.12
C GLU A 25 -7.99 5.99 18.05
N ILE A 26 -8.87 6.51 18.93
CA ILE A 26 -8.49 7.35 20.07
C ILE A 26 -7.60 6.57 21.06
N ILE A 27 -7.97 5.34 21.42
CA ILE A 27 -7.14 4.47 22.29
C ILE A 27 -5.75 4.28 21.70
N ASN A 28 -5.66 4.04 20.39
CA ASN A 28 -4.35 3.92 19.71
C ASN A 28 -3.54 5.23 19.78
N ILE A 29 -4.18 6.40 19.59
CA ILE A 29 -3.49 7.68 19.73
C ILE A 29 -2.93 7.84 21.15
N LEU A 30 -3.68 7.45 22.19
CA LEU A 30 -3.24 7.50 23.59
C LEU A 30 -2.08 6.54 23.88
N ARG A 31 -2.09 5.33 23.28
CA ARG A 31 -0.99 4.36 23.39
C ARG A 31 0.30 4.86 22.75
N TYR A 32 0.22 5.50 21.59
CA TYR A 32 1.41 6.02 20.89
C TYR A 32 1.67 7.51 21.18
N ARG A 33 1.14 8.06 22.29
CA ARG A 33 1.19 9.49 22.62
C ARG A 33 2.58 10.12 22.58
N GLU A 34 3.63 9.36 22.89
CA GLU A 34 5.02 9.84 22.88
C GLU A 34 5.54 10.15 21.46
N HIS A 35 4.83 9.67 20.44
CA HIS A 35 5.20 9.83 19.03
C HIS A 35 4.31 10.84 18.29
N TYR A 36 3.30 11.40 18.97
CA TYR A 36 2.44 12.44 18.42
C TYR A 36 2.89 13.84 18.85
N GLN A 37 2.42 14.86 18.14
CA GLN A 37 2.65 16.23 18.56
C GLN A 37 1.94 16.51 19.90
N PRO A 38 2.56 17.27 20.83
CA PRO A 38 1.99 17.51 22.16
C PRO A 38 0.58 18.12 22.13
N HIS A 39 0.27 18.95 21.12
CA HIS A 39 -1.07 19.53 20.96
C HIS A 39 -2.11 18.46 20.62
N ALA A 40 -1.79 17.55 19.70
CA ALA A 40 -2.66 16.45 19.29
C ALA A 40 -2.96 15.49 20.43
N VAL A 41 -1.97 15.20 21.27
CA VAL A 41 -2.13 14.37 22.47
C VAL A 41 -3.08 15.02 23.47
N ARG A 42 -2.94 16.33 23.72
CA ARG A 42 -3.84 17.05 24.64
C ARG A 42 -5.28 17.01 24.16
N GLU A 43 -5.51 17.19 22.87
CA GLU A 43 -6.85 17.12 22.29
C GLU A 43 -7.40 15.69 22.34
N ALA A 44 -6.58 14.67 22.10
CA ALA A 44 -6.99 13.27 22.24
C ALA A 44 -7.36 12.90 23.68
N ILE A 45 -6.61 13.39 24.68
CA ILE A 45 -6.94 13.19 26.10
C ILE A 45 -8.28 13.86 26.44
N ARG A 46 -8.49 15.10 25.96
CA ARG A 46 -9.75 15.83 26.18
C ARG A 46 -10.94 15.09 25.56
N GLU A 47 -10.82 14.66 24.32
CA GLU A 47 -11.87 13.92 23.63
C GLU A 47 -12.13 12.55 24.27
N ALA A 48 -11.08 11.85 24.72
CA ALA A 48 -11.20 10.59 25.44
C ALA A 48 -11.93 10.74 26.78
N MET A 49 -11.73 11.85 27.50
CA MET A 49 -12.50 12.19 28.70
C MET A 49 -13.96 12.52 28.36
N ASN A 50 -14.21 13.30 27.31
CA ASN A 50 -15.56 13.66 26.87
C ASN A 50 -16.40 12.43 26.51
N ARG A 51 -15.77 11.40 25.93
CA ARG A 51 -16.40 10.13 25.55
C ARG A 51 -16.47 9.09 26.67
N GLY A 52 -15.84 9.37 27.82
CA GLY A 52 -15.75 8.43 28.93
C GLY A 52 -14.82 7.23 28.67
N ILE A 53 -13.91 7.33 27.71
CA ILE A 53 -12.87 6.31 27.44
C ILE A 53 -11.86 6.30 28.60
N ILE A 54 -11.52 7.49 29.11
CA ILE A 54 -10.74 7.68 30.34
C ILE A 54 -11.53 8.59 31.29
N SER A 55 -11.48 8.32 32.60
CA SER A 55 -12.16 9.16 33.60
C SER A 55 -11.27 10.31 34.05
N SER A 56 -9.96 10.11 34.04
CA SER A 56 -8.99 11.13 34.42
C SER A 56 -7.65 10.91 33.70
N PRO A 57 -6.75 11.92 33.64
CA PRO A 57 -5.43 11.78 33.03
C PRO A 57 -4.58 10.69 33.68
N GLU A 58 -4.82 10.36 34.94
CA GLU A 58 -4.11 9.30 35.68
C GLU A 58 -4.41 7.91 35.11
N ASP A 59 -5.53 7.74 34.41
CA ASP A 59 -5.89 6.49 33.72
C ASP A 59 -4.94 6.15 32.56
N LEU A 60 -4.14 7.11 32.07
CA LEU A 60 -3.12 6.88 31.05
C LEU A 60 -1.99 5.94 31.50
N ASN A 61 -1.91 5.66 32.81
CA ASN A 61 -0.98 4.71 33.40
C ASN A 61 -1.53 3.28 33.44
N LYS A 62 -2.83 3.08 33.18
CA LYS A 62 -3.40 1.74 33.07
C LYS A 62 -2.78 1.00 31.89
N GLU A 63 -2.66 -0.31 32.00
CA GLU A 63 -2.02 -1.17 30.99
C GLU A 63 -2.64 -0.96 29.60
N GLU A 64 -3.95 -0.75 29.52
CA GLU A 64 -4.70 -0.48 28.29
C GLU A 64 -4.29 0.80 27.55
N PHE A 65 -3.80 1.82 28.28
CA PHE A 65 -3.39 3.11 27.73
C PHE A 65 -1.88 3.35 27.88
N SER A 66 -1.13 2.35 28.33
CA SER A 66 0.31 2.46 28.52
C SER A 66 1.02 2.87 27.22
N ALA A 67 2.07 3.69 27.37
CA ALA A 67 2.83 4.16 26.22
C ALA A 67 3.51 2.96 25.54
N GLN A 68 3.17 2.72 24.28
CA GLN A 68 3.75 1.66 23.47
C GLN A 68 4.77 2.24 22.49
N PRO A 69 5.93 1.59 22.31
CA PRO A 69 6.86 1.98 21.27
C PRO A 69 6.21 1.78 19.90
N LEU A 70 6.51 2.67 18.94
CA LEU A 70 6.05 2.49 17.56
C LEU A 70 6.38 1.07 17.06
N PRO A 71 5.44 0.43 16.33
CA PRO A 71 5.74 -0.83 15.68
C PRO A 71 6.97 -0.68 14.79
N VAL A 72 7.88 -1.65 14.87
CA VAL A 72 9.19 -1.63 14.22
C VAL A 72 9.05 -1.26 12.74
N LYS A 73 9.85 -0.29 12.29
CA LYS A 73 9.84 0.23 10.92
C LYS A 73 10.09 -0.92 9.94
N SER A 74 9.02 -1.43 9.34
CA SER A 74 9.05 -2.54 8.39
C SER A 74 9.04 -2.00 6.97
N ILE A 75 9.85 -2.58 6.09
CA ILE A 75 9.83 -2.31 4.64
C ILE A 75 8.44 -2.61 4.05
N PHE A 76 7.67 -3.47 4.71
CA PHE A 76 6.28 -3.77 4.38
C PHE A 76 5.41 -3.47 5.61
N PRO A 77 4.98 -2.21 5.82
CA PRO A 77 4.24 -1.85 7.01
C PRO A 77 2.87 -2.56 7.03
N VAL A 78 2.43 -3.01 8.20
CA VAL A 78 1.05 -3.49 8.38
C VAL A 78 0.37 -2.41 9.21
N GLY A 79 -0.78 -1.93 8.75
CA GLY A 79 -1.60 -0.95 9.45
C GLY A 79 -2.06 -1.49 10.81
N ILE A 80 -2.34 -0.56 11.71
CA ILE A 80 -2.75 -0.86 13.10
C ILE A 80 -4.16 -1.45 13.10
N SER A 81 -5.04 -0.95 12.23
CA SER A 81 -6.41 -1.45 12.07
C SER A 81 -6.60 -2.28 10.81
N GLU A 82 -7.60 -3.17 10.85
CA GLU A 82 -7.96 -3.99 9.68
C GLU A 82 -8.46 -3.13 8.51
N LYS A 83 -9.24 -2.08 8.79
CA LYS A 83 -9.71 -1.12 7.80
C LYS A 83 -8.55 -0.43 7.07
N GLN A 84 -7.49 -0.07 7.80
CA GLN A 84 -6.28 0.51 7.21
C GLN A 84 -5.58 -0.51 6.30
N ASN A 85 -5.42 -1.76 6.74
CA ASN A 85 -4.82 -2.82 5.94
C ASN A 85 -5.59 -3.09 4.64
N VAL A 86 -6.92 -3.11 4.69
CA VAL A 86 -7.76 -3.25 3.49
C VAL A 86 -7.58 -2.07 2.53
N THR A 87 -7.46 -0.86 3.06
CA THR A 87 -7.26 0.36 2.26
C THR A 87 -5.89 0.36 1.57
N ILE A 88 -4.84 -0.04 2.28
CA ILE A 88 -3.49 -0.23 1.73
C ILE A 88 -3.54 -1.30 0.64
N PHE A 89 -4.15 -2.45 0.92
CA PHE A 89 -4.25 -3.57 -0.02
C PHE A 89 -4.94 -3.16 -1.33
N LYS A 90 -6.08 -2.46 -1.26
CA LYS A 90 -6.76 -1.93 -2.46
C LYS A 90 -5.90 -0.93 -3.22
N SER A 91 -5.12 -0.12 -2.53
CA SER A 91 -4.20 0.84 -3.17
C SER A 91 -3.07 0.13 -3.93
N LEU A 92 -2.50 -0.92 -3.36
CA LEU A 92 -1.52 -1.77 -4.04
C LEU A 92 -2.12 -2.51 -5.24
N CYS A 93 -3.35 -3.03 -5.13
CA CYS A 93 -4.06 -3.63 -6.27
C CYS A 93 -4.26 -2.62 -7.42
N ARG A 94 -4.57 -1.35 -7.12
CA ARG A 94 -4.66 -0.28 -8.12
C ARG A 94 -3.35 -0.07 -8.88
N ILE A 95 -2.22 -0.11 -8.18
CA ILE A 95 -0.90 -0.06 -8.81
C ILE A 95 -0.73 -1.25 -9.77
N VAL A 96 -1.05 -2.48 -9.34
CA VAL A 96 -0.97 -3.67 -10.19
C VAL A 96 -1.81 -3.53 -11.47
N TYR A 97 -3.04 -2.99 -11.40
CA TYR A 97 -3.84 -2.77 -12.60
C TYR A 97 -3.21 -1.82 -13.61
N ILE A 98 -2.47 -0.80 -13.16
CA ILE A 98 -1.72 0.10 -14.06
C ILE A 98 -0.66 -0.72 -14.81
N PHE A 99 0.06 -1.60 -14.12
CA PHE A 99 1.03 -2.50 -14.76
C PHE A 99 0.37 -3.50 -15.71
N CYS A 100 -0.83 -3.98 -15.40
CA CYS A 100 -1.59 -4.88 -16.29
C CYS A 100 -1.95 -4.22 -17.64
N ALA A 101 -2.07 -2.89 -17.70
CA ALA A 101 -2.36 -2.17 -18.94
C ALA A 101 -1.20 -2.22 -19.93
N ILE A 102 0.05 -2.30 -19.45
CA ILE A 102 1.26 -2.28 -20.28
C ILE A 102 1.25 -3.39 -21.34
N PRO A 103 1.14 -4.70 -20.99
CA PRO A 103 1.11 -5.76 -22.00
C PRO A 103 -0.11 -5.63 -22.94
N ILE A 104 -1.24 -5.11 -22.48
CA ILE A 104 -2.41 -4.88 -23.35
C ILE A 104 -2.10 -3.81 -24.41
N ILE A 105 -1.46 -2.70 -24.02
CA ILE A 105 -1.04 -1.65 -24.95
C ILE A 105 -0.01 -2.21 -25.95
N PHE A 106 0.98 -2.96 -25.45
CA PHE A 106 2.01 -3.58 -26.31
C PHE A 106 1.43 -4.60 -27.29
N SER A 107 0.34 -5.29 -26.92
CA SER A 107 -0.39 -6.16 -27.85
C SER A 107 -0.89 -5.40 -29.07
N VAL A 108 -1.53 -4.25 -28.87
CA VAL A 108 -2.03 -3.40 -29.97
C VAL A 108 -0.89 -2.91 -30.85
N VAL A 109 0.22 -2.47 -30.23
CA VAL A 109 1.41 -2.04 -30.97
C VAL A 109 1.96 -3.18 -31.83
N LYS A 110 2.13 -4.39 -31.28
CA LYS A 110 2.64 -5.54 -32.03
C LYS A 110 1.69 -6.03 -33.11
N PHE A 111 0.39 -5.89 -32.90
CA PHE A 111 -0.60 -6.21 -33.92
C PHE A 111 -0.47 -5.28 -35.13
N SER A 112 -0.27 -3.98 -34.91
CA SER A 112 -0.04 -3.00 -35.98
C SER A 112 1.26 -3.24 -36.77
N GLN A 113 2.26 -3.88 -36.15
CA GLN A 113 3.52 -4.28 -36.76
C GLN A 113 3.44 -5.64 -37.50
N HIS A 114 2.23 -6.18 -37.71
CA HIS A 114 1.98 -7.51 -38.29
C HIS A 114 2.63 -8.67 -37.51
N SER A 115 3.06 -8.45 -36.27
CA SER A 115 3.63 -9.47 -35.40
C SER A 115 2.52 -10.11 -34.56
N TYR A 116 1.65 -10.88 -35.23
CA TYR A 116 0.42 -11.41 -34.61
C TYR A 116 0.69 -12.35 -33.42
N LEU A 117 1.71 -13.22 -33.51
CA LEU A 117 2.03 -14.16 -32.44
C LEU A 117 2.47 -13.41 -31.17
N ALA A 118 3.30 -12.38 -31.33
CA ALA A 118 3.70 -11.51 -30.21
C ALA A 118 2.50 -10.72 -29.67
N ALA A 119 1.65 -10.18 -30.54
CA ALA A 119 0.46 -9.46 -30.12
C ALA A 119 -0.46 -10.33 -29.24
N VAL A 120 -0.72 -11.57 -29.66
CA VAL A 120 -1.56 -12.50 -28.89
C VAL A 120 -0.91 -12.88 -27.57
N SER A 121 0.40 -13.13 -27.52
CA SER A 121 1.08 -13.46 -26.26
C SER A 121 1.03 -12.33 -25.24
N TYR A 122 1.24 -11.08 -25.68
CA TYR A 122 1.07 -9.90 -24.83
C TYR A 122 -0.38 -9.74 -24.34
N LEU A 123 -1.37 -9.98 -25.20
CA LEU A 123 -2.78 -9.89 -24.80
C LEU A 123 -3.11 -10.92 -23.72
N LEU A 124 -2.72 -12.19 -23.94
CA LEU A 124 -2.96 -13.26 -22.98
C LEU A 124 -2.27 -12.98 -21.64
N LEU A 125 -1.04 -12.47 -21.65
CA LEU A 125 -0.32 -12.07 -20.45
C LEU A 125 -1.09 -10.96 -19.71
N GLY A 126 -1.53 -9.91 -20.42
CA GLY A 126 -2.31 -8.82 -19.83
C GLY A 126 -3.62 -9.29 -19.21
N VAL A 127 -4.39 -10.11 -19.94
CA VAL A 127 -5.64 -10.70 -19.45
C VAL A 127 -5.39 -11.59 -18.23
N TYR A 128 -4.34 -12.41 -18.25
CA TYR A 128 -3.92 -13.22 -17.11
C TYR A 128 -3.61 -12.35 -15.88
N MET A 129 -2.82 -11.29 -16.05
CA MET A 129 -2.46 -10.40 -14.94
C MET A 129 -3.69 -9.70 -14.37
N VAL A 130 -4.61 -9.21 -15.21
CA VAL A 130 -5.89 -8.63 -14.77
C VAL A 130 -6.71 -9.66 -14.00
N PHE A 131 -6.81 -10.89 -14.50
CA PHE A 131 -7.54 -11.96 -13.83
C PHE A 131 -6.98 -12.26 -12.44
N VAL A 132 -5.65 -12.36 -12.32
CA VAL A 132 -4.97 -12.58 -11.03
C VAL A 132 -5.18 -11.40 -10.10
N ALA A 133 -4.97 -10.16 -10.57
CA ALA A 133 -5.14 -8.95 -9.78
C ALA A 133 -6.58 -8.79 -9.27
N TYR A 134 -7.57 -9.04 -10.12
CA TYR A 134 -8.99 -8.99 -9.78
C TYR A 134 -9.38 -10.03 -8.72
N ASN A 135 -8.96 -11.27 -8.90
CA ASN A 135 -9.24 -12.31 -7.91
C ASN A 135 -8.49 -12.06 -6.60
N LEU A 136 -7.27 -11.53 -6.66
CA LEU A 136 -6.51 -11.13 -5.49
C LEU A 136 -7.22 -10.02 -4.70
N GLU A 137 -7.71 -8.98 -5.38
CA GLU A 137 -8.46 -7.90 -4.75
C GLU A 137 -9.74 -8.41 -4.07
N ARG A 138 -10.51 -9.24 -4.79
CA ARG A 138 -11.82 -9.71 -4.34
C ARG A 138 -11.75 -10.76 -3.24
N LYS A 139 -10.85 -11.74 -3.36
CA LYS A 139 -10.77 -12.89 -2.45
C LYS A 139 -9.69 -12.75 -1.39
N ARG A 140 -8.71 -11.84 -1.57
CA ARG A 140 -7.53 -11.66 -0.70
C ARG A 140 -6.78 -12.95 -0.39
N ASN A 141 -6.88 -13.92 -1.29
CA ASN A 141 -6.38 -15.27 -1.09
C ASN A 141 -4.89 -15.33 -1.44
N VAL A 142 -4.12 -15.99 -0.58
CA VAL A 142 -2.67 -16.19 -0.70
C VAL A 142 -2.29 -16.81 -2.05
N GLY A 143 -3.08 -17.75 -2.57
CA GLY A 143 -2.82 -18.41 -3.86
C GLY A 143 -2.70 -17.43 -5.04
N TYR A 144 -3.58 -16.43 -5.13
CA TYR A 144 -3.48 -15.42 -6.19
C TYR A 144 -2.30 -14.47 -5.98
N SER A 145 -1.95 -14.17 -4.73
CA SER A 145 -0.75 -13.37 -4.44
C SER A 145 0.54 -14.12 -4.76
N THR A 146 0.58 -15.43 -4.54
CA THR A 146 1.69 -16.30 -4.92
C THR A 146 1.79 -16.41 -6.44
N ALA A 147 0.66 -16.55 -7.14
CA ALA A 147 0.64 -16.53 -8.61
C ALA A 147 1.21 -15.21 -9.16
N LEU A 148 0.83 -14.07 -8.56
CA LEU A 148 1.40 -12.76 -8.92
C LEU A 148 2.90 -12.71 -8.65
N LEU A 149 3.37 -13.23 -7.50
CA LEU A 149 4.80 -13.31 -7.21
C LEU A 149 5.55 -14.16 -8.23
N LEU A 150 5.05 -15.36 -8.56
CA LEU A 150 5.67 -16.25 -9.53
C LEU A 150 5.69 -15.66 -10.94
N SER A 151 4.72 -14.82 -11.29
CA SER A 151 4.70 -14.12 -12.58
C SER A 151 5.85 -13.12 -12.75
N ASN A 152 6.48 -12.66 -11.66
CA ASN A 152 7.65 -11.78 -11.76
C ASN A 152 8.82 -12.47 -12.48
N PHE A 153 9.07 -13.76 -12.27
CA PHE A 153 10.21 -14.45 -12.90
C PHE A 153 10.20 -14.37 -14.44
N PRO A 154 9.12 -14.78 -15.15
CA PRO A 154 9.06 -14.64 -16.60
C PRO A 154 9.04 -13.18 -17.05
N ILE A 155 8.39 -12.26 -16.31
CA ILE A 155 8.36 -10.83 -16.67
C ILE A 155 9.78 -10.22 -16.61
N ILE A 156 10.54 -10.54 -15.57
CA ILE A 156 11.92 -10.09 -15.39
C ILE A 156 12.80 -10.65 -16.51
N GLY A 157 12.73 -11.97 -16.73
CA GLY A 157 13.50 -12.62 -17.78
C GLY A 157 13.20 -12.04 -19.16
N PHE A 158 11.93 -11.80 -19.46
CA PHE A 158 11.50 -11.19 -20.72
C PHE A 158 11.95 -9.73 -20.85
N SER A 159 11.88 -8.94 -19.77
CA SER A 159 12.33 -7.55 -19.77
C SER A 159 13.83 -7.45 -20.05
N ILE A 160 14.63 -8.32 -19.40
CA ILE A 160 16.08 -8.41 -19.64
C ILE A 160 16.36 -8.82 -21.09
N TYR A 161 15.70 -9.87 -21.58
CA TYR A 161 15.84 -10.31 -22.98
C TYR A 161 15.50 -9.19 -23.98
N THR A 162 14.43 -8.45 -23.72
CA THR A 162 14.01 -7.32 -24.58
C THR A 162 15.05 -6.22 -24.58
N LEU A 163 15.59 -5.84 -23.43
CA LEU A 163 16.65 -4.84 -23.34
C LEU A 163 17.90 -5.26 -24.14
N PHE A 164 18.33 -6.53 -24.06
CA PHE A 164 19.50 -7.02 -24.79
C PHE A 164 19.29 -7.13 -26.31
N THR A 165 18.05 -7.21 -26.78
CA THR A 165 17.72 -7.34 -28.21
C THR A 165 17.41 -5.99 -28.88
N MET A 166 17.37 -4.89 -28.12
CA MET A 166 17.18 -3.55 -28.66
C MET A 166 18.45 -3.07 -29.38
N GLU A 167 18.31 -2.65 -30.64
CA GLU A 167 19.43 -2.14 -31.46
C GLU A 167 20.06 -0.86 -30.89
N LYS A 168 19.29 -0.06 -30.14
CA LYS A 168 19.76 1.12 -29.43
C LYS A 168 19.14 1.14 -28.04
N ILE A 169 19.97 1.02 -27.02
CA ILE A 169 19.57 1.18 -25.63
C ILE A 169 19.97 2.58 -25.20
N VAL A 170 18.99 3.42 -24.86
CA VAL A 170 19.27 4.70 -24.22
C VAL A 170 19.28 4.46 -22.71
N GLY A 171 20.16 5.13 -21.96
CA GLY A 171 20.25 4.94 -20.50
C GLY A 171 18.93 5.18 -19.76
N ILE A 172 18.05 6.01 -20.33
CA ILE A 172 16.70 6.26 -19.81
C ILE A 172 15.78 5.03 -19.90
N ASP A 173 15.95 4.19 -20.92
CA ASP A 173 15.15 2.98 -21.11
C ASP A 173 15.49 1.94 -20.03
N ILE A 174 16.78 1.81 -19.72
CA ILE A 174 17.27 0.93 -18.63
C ILE A 174 16.73 1.43 -17.29
N PHE A 175 16.87 2.73 -17.01
CA PHE A 175 16.38 3.30 -15.76
C PHE A 175 14.88 3.09 -15.60
N ALA A 176 14.09 3.41 -16.62
CA ALA A 176 12.64 3.21 -16.59
C ALA A 176 12.26 1.74 -16.39
N ALA A 177 12.90 0.81 -17.11
CA ALA A 177 12.65 -0.62 -16.97
C ALA A 177 12.97 -1.13 -15.56
N VAL A 178 14.12 -0.76 -15.01
CA VAL A 178 14.53 -1.14 -13.65
C VAL A 178 13.58 -0.56 -12.61
N THR A 179 13.23 0.72 -12.70
CA THR A 179 12.29 1.37 -11.77
C THR A 179 10.93 0.69 -11.79
N MET A 180 10.36 0.45 -12.98
CA MET A 180 9.08 -0.22 -13.14
C MET A 180 9.11 -1.63 -12.56
N MET A 181 10.20 -2.36 -12.80
CA MET A 181 10.40 -3.71 -12.27
C MET A 181 10.51 -3.72 -10.74
N VAL A 182 11.28 -2.79 -10.15
CA VAL A 182 11.40 -2.66 -8.70
C VAL A 182 10.04 -2.36 -8.06
N ILE A 183 9.28 -1.41 -8.61
CA ILE A 183 7.94 -1.04 -8.11
C ILE A 183 7.00 -2.25 -8.18
N PHE A 184 6.99 -2.96 -9.30
CA PHE A 184 6.09 -4.10 -9.52
C PHE A 184 6.43 -5.28 -8.60
N VAL A 185 7.71 -5.62 -8.48
CA VAL A 185 8.20 -6.68 -7.58
C VAL A 185 7.89 -6.32 -6.13
N TYR A 186 8.23 -5.11 -5.71
CA TYR A 186 7.94 -4.63 -4.35
C TYR A 186 6.46 -4.71 -4.01
N THR A 187 5.60 -4.24 -4.93
CA THR A 187 4.14 -4.27 -4.77
C THR A 187 3.62 -5.70 -4.68
N SER A 188 4.15 -6.62 -5.50
CA SER A 188 3.80 -8.05 -5.45
C SER A 188 4.16 -8.69 -4.11
N PHE A 189 5.37 -8.42 -3.59
CA PHE A 189 5.80 -8.90 -2.27
C PHE A 189 4.93 -8.33 -1.14
N TYR A 190 4.60 -7.05 -1.20
CA TYR A 190 3.79 -6.41 -0.19
C TYR A 190 2.36 -6.97 -0.17
N LEU A 191 1.74 -7.15 -1.34
CA LEU A 191 0.44 -7.79 -1.48
C LEU A 191 0.45 -9.22 -0.93
N HIS A 192 1.51 -9.99 -1.16
CA HIS A 192 1.63 -11.34 -0.60
C HIS A 192 1.71 -11.33 0.93
N LYS A 193 2.50 -10.42 1.51
CA LYS A 193 2.58 -10.27 2.97
C LYS A 193 1.22 -9.91 3.58
N LEU A 194 0.47 -9.00 2.94
CA LEU A 194 -0.87 -8.62 3.40
C LEU A 194 -1.89 -9.76 3.20
N ALA A 195 -1.82 -10.52 2.10
CA ALA A 195 -2.66 -11.69 1.89
C ALA A 195 -2.41 -12.77 2.96
N LEU A 196 -1.15 -13.01 3.33
CA LEU A 196 -0.80 -13.90 4.45
C LEU A 196 -1.35 -13.39 5.79
N TYR A 197 -1.32 -12.08 6.02
CA TYR A 197 -1.92 -11.46 7.21
C TYR A 197 -3.43 -11.74 7.25
N PHE A 198 -4.15 -11.51 6.15
CA PHE A 198 -5.60 -11.77 6.09
C PHE A 198 -5.96 -13.25 6.21
N SER A 199 -5.07 -14.17 5.81
CA SER A 199 -5.32 -15.62 5.90
C SER A 199 -5.08 -16.21 7.29
N LYS A 200 -4.38 -15.49 8.18
CA LYS A 200 -4.09 -15.94 9.55
C LYS A 200 -5.14 -15.52 10.58
N LYS A 201 -6.03 -14.59 10.19
CA LYS A 201 -7.23 -14.21 10.94
C LYS A 201 -8.41 -15.04 10.43
#